data_AF-A0A0A9F572-F1
#
_entry.id   AF-A0A0A9F572-F1
#
_cell.length_a   1.000
_cell.length_b   1.000
_cell.length_c   1.000
_cell.angle_alpha   90.00
_cell.angle_beta   90.00
_cell.angle_gamma   90.00
#
_symmetry.space_group_name_H-M   'P 1'
#
loop_
_entity.id
_entity.type
_entity.pdbx_description
1 polymer ?
#
loop_
_entity_poly.entity_id
_entity_poly.type
_entity_poly.pdbx_seq_one_letter_code
_entity_poly.pdbx_strand_id
1 'polypeptide(L)'
;MIQLRNLRLALTLHELIFEQRNGYASLQLLSKWRHEVGLNIEIGAFLKKYPCIFQIYIHPVKKNHCCKITRKMADLIAEEDAVIRENETDIVQRLKKLLMLST
;
A
#
# COMPACT_ATOMS: atom_id res chain seq x y z
N MET A 1 17.23 9.03 1.71
CA MET A 1 16.02 9.61 2.34
C MET A 1 14.81 9.72 1.40
N ILE A 2 14.92 10.15 0.14
CA ILE A 2 13.77 10.33 -0.77
C ILE A 2 13.05 9.02 -1.14
N GLN A 3 13.79 7.91 -1.28
CA GLN A 3 13.22 6.59 -1.60
C GLN A 3 12.29 6.07 -0.49
N LEU A 4 12.68 6.22 0.79
CA LEU A 4 11.85 5.87 1.95
C LEU A 4 10.54 6.67 1.97
N ARG A 5 10.58 7.96 1.63
CA ARG A 5 9.36 8.79 1.54
C ARG A 5 8.41 8.26 0.46
N ASN A 6 8.91 7.96 -0.73
CA ASN A 6 8.06 7.47 -1.83
C ASN A 6 7.47 6.09 -1.53
N LEU A 7 8.23 5.22 -0.85
CA LEU A 7 7.73 3.93 -0.40
C LEU A 7 6.60 4.11 0.61
N ARG A 8 6.78 4.97 1.63
CA ARG A 8 5.72 5.30 2.59
C ARG A 8 4.46 5.81 1.90
N LEU A 9 4.60 6.72 0.93
CA LEU A 9 3.47 7.22 0.16
C LEU A 9 2.74 6.12 -0.62
N ALA A 10 3.49 5.20 -1.23
CA ALA A 10 2.90 4.07 -1.93
C ALA A 10 2.15 3.13 -0.99
N LEU A 11 2.69 2.88 0.21
CA LEU A 11 2.05 2.06 1.23
C LEU A 11 0.78 2.72 1.80
N THR A 12 0.82 4.00 2.12
CA THR A 12 -0.38 4.73 2.57
C THR A 12 -1.47 4.76 1.50
N LEU A 13 -1.09 4.98 0.23
CA LEU A 13 -2.06 4.88 -0.87
C LEU A 13 -2.62 3.46 -1.04
N HIS A 14 -1.78 2.44 -0.83
CA HIS A 14 -2.22 1.05 -0.83
C HIS A 14 -3.29 0.81 0.26
N GLU A 15 -3.02 1.22 1.51
CA GLU A 15 -3.94 1.08 2.63
C GLU A 15 -5.27 1.77 2.35
N LEU A 16 -5.24 3.02 1.87
CA LEU A 16 -6.45 3.78 1.54
C LEU A 16 -7.29 3.13 0.42
N ILE A 17 -6.63 2.51 -0.57
CA ILE A 17 -7.30 1.76 -1.63
C ILE A 17 -7.88 0.45 -1.09
N PHE A 18 -7.16 -0.23 -0.20
CA PHE A 18 -7.57 -1.49 0.42
C PHE A 18 -8.79 -1.32 1.32
N GLU A 19 -8.86 -0.21 2.08
CA GLU A 19 -10.01 0.13 2.93
C GLU A 19 -11.29 0.44 2.13
N GLN A 20 -11.20 0.64 0.81
CA GLN A 20 -12.39 0.81 -0.01
C GLN A 20 -13.16 -0.51 -0.12
N ARG A 21 -14.49 -0.44 0.05
CA ARG A 21 -15.40 -1.61 -0.03
C ARG A 21 -15.21 -2.51 -1.25
N ASN A 22 -14.73 -1.96 -2.36
CA ASN A 22 -14.59 -2.67 -3.63
C ASN A 22 -13.12 -2.99 -4.00
N GLY A 23 -12.14 -2.71 -3.13
CA GLY A 23 -10.72 -2.92 -3.41
C GLY A 23 -10.15 -2.07 -4.56
N TYR A 24 -10.81 -0.95 -4.87
CA TYR A 24 -10.37 0.02 -5.87
C TYR A 24 -10.82 1.44 -5.48
N ALA A 25 -10.10 2.44 -5.97
CA ALA A 25 -10.45 3.85 -5.83
C ALA A 25 -10.56 4.54 -7.19
N SER A 26 -11.44 5.53 -7.34
CA SER A 26 -11.45 6.38 -8.55
C SER A 26 -10.27 7.36 -8.51
N LEU A 27 -9.74 7.74 -9.67
CA LEU A 27 -8.67 8.76 -9.72
C LEU A 27 -9.14 10.11 -9.15
N GLN A 28 -10.44 10.41 -9.23
CA GLN A 28 -11.03 11.59 -8.60
C GLN A 28 -10.95 11.52 -7.06
N LEU A 29 -11.25 10.36 -6.46
CA LEU A 29 -11.12 10.16 -5.02
C LEU A 29 -9.66 10.27 -4.59
N LEU A 30 -8.77 9.57 -5.30
CA LEU A 30 -7.33 9.62 -5.02
C LEU A 30 -6.76 11.05 -5.17
N SER A 31 -7.29 11.84 -6.11
CA SER A 31 -6.87 13.23 -6.27
C SER A 31 -7.29 14.12 -5.10
N LYS A 32 -8.37 13.80 -4.38
CA LYS A 32 -8.74 14.51 -3.14
C LYS A 32 -7.73 14.20 -2.04
N TRP A 33 -7.36 12.93 -1.89
CA TRP A 33 -6.36 12.49 -0.93
C TRP A 33 -4.96 13.02 -1.21
N ARG A 34 -4.66 13.47 -2.44
CA ARG A 34 -3.34 14.04 -2.81
C ARG A 34 -2.76 14.97 -1.73
N HIS A 35 -3.57 15.87 -1.20
CA HIS A 35 -3.15 16.84 -0.18
C HIS A 35 -2.97 16.16 1.19
N GLU A 36 -3.86 15.24 1.55
CA GLU A 36 -3.81 14.48 2.80
C GLU A 36 -2.57 13.58 2.88
N VAL A 37 -2.19 12.92 1.78
CA VAL A 37 -0.95 12.12 1.70
C VAL A 37 0.30 12.96 1.46
N GLY A 38 0.20 14.29 1.32
CA GLY A 38 1.38 15.15 1.10
C GLY A 38 2.09 14.89 -0.24
N LEU A 39 1.32 14.54 -1.27
CA LEU A 39 1.82 14.25 -2.61
C LEU A 39 1.95 15.52 -3.45
N ASN A 40 3.19 15.92 -3.73
CA ASN A 40 3.48 17.15 -4.48
C ASN A 40 3.22 17.03 -5.99
N ILE A 41 3.12 15.82 -6.53
CA ILE A 41 2.86 15.57 -7.96
C ILE A 41 1.40 15.13 -8.19
N GLU A 42 0.95 15.19 -9.45
CA GLU A 42 -0.36 14.65 -9.79
C GLU A 42 -0.45 13.16 -9.46
N ILE A 43 -1.60 12.75 -8.94
CA ILE A 43 -1.82 11.37 -8.49
C ILE A 43 -1.63 10.37 -9.63
N GLY A 44 -2.13 10.68 -10.83
CA GLY A 44 -1.96 9.83 -12.02
C GLY A 44 -0.50 9.66 -12.42
N ALA A 45 0.32 10.71 -12.32
CA ALA A 45 1.75 10.65 -12.59
C ALA A 45 2.49 9.79 -11.55
N PHE A 46 2.11 9.90 -10.27
CA PHE A 46 2.66 9.05 -9.22
C PHE A 46 2.33 7.57 -9.44
N LEU A 47 1.07 7.23 -9.68
CA LEU A 47 0.64 5.85 -9.88
C LEU A 47 1.35 5.21 -11.08
N LYS A 48 1.50 5.95 -12.19
CA LYS A 48 2.23 5.49 -13.39
C LYS A 48 3.71 5.22 -13.15
N LYS A 49 4.31 5.82 -12.12
CA LYS A 49 5.72 5.56 -11.74
C LYS A 49 5.90 4.19 -11.09
N TYR A 50 4.84 3.61 -10.53
CA TYR A 50 4.87 2.34 -9.81
C TYR A 50 3.85 1.34 -10.40
N PRO A 51 3.99 0.95 -11.69
CA PRO A 51 3.04 0.05 -12.36
C PRO A 51 3.08 -1.38 -11.80
N CYS A 52 4.14 -1.74 -11.08
CA CYS A 52 4.21 -3.00 -10.34
C CYS A 52 3.28 -3.03 -9.13
N ILE A 53 2.92 -1.87 -8.57
CA ILE A 53 2.06 -1.73 -7.38
C ILE A 53 0.63 -1.39 -7.81
N PHE A 54 0.48 -0.43 -8.71
CA PHE A 54 -0.80 0.16 -9.08
C PHE A 54 -1.23 -0.19 -10.50
N GLN A 55 -2.48 -0.63 -10.64
CA GLN A 55 -3.14 -0.86 -11.92
C GLN A 55 -4.21 0.19 -12.17
N ILE A 56 -3.96 1.07 -13.15
CA ILE A 56 -4.96 2.03 -13.63
C ILE A 56 -5.81 1.37 -14.72
N TYR A 57 -7.14 1.50 -14.63
CA TYR A 57 -8.08 0.93 -15.60
C TYR A 57 -9.34 1.81 -15.71
N ILE A 58 -10.14 1.58 -16.75
CA ILE A 58 -11.44 2.24 -16.91
C ILE A 58 -12.51 1.32 -16.33
N HIS A 59 -13.33 1.82 -15.41
CA HIS A 59 -14.39 1.02 -14.80
C HIS A 59 -15.39 0.57 -15.88
N PRO A 60 -15.75 -0.73 -15.95
CA PRO A 60 -16.56 -1.26 -17.05
C PRO A 60 -17.94 -0.59 -17.17
N VAL A 61 -18.59 -0.36 -16.02
CA VAL A 61 -19.91 0.30 -15.91
C VAL A 61 -19.80 1.82 -15.87
N LYS A 62 -19.10 2.39 -14.88
CA LYS A 62 -19.05 3.84 -14.62
C LYS A 62 -18.20 4.65 -15.61
N LYS A 63 -17.40 3.99 -16.48
CA LYS A 63 -16.50 4.59 -17.48
C LYS A 63 -15.51 5.64 -16.92
N ASN A 64 -15.32 5.70 -15.60
CA ASN A 64 -14.34 6.56 -14.96
C ASN A 64 -13.00 5.83 -14.79
N HIS A 65 -11.92 6.60 -14.69
CA HIS A 65 -10.60 6.05 -14.40
C HIS A 65 -10.53 5.62 -12.93
N CYS A 66 -10.13 4.38 -12.71
CA CYS A 66 -9.95 3.75 -11.41
C CYS A 66 -8.54 3.21 -11.26
N CYS A 67 -8.13 3.02 -10.01
CA CYS A 67 -6.89 2.39 -9.62
C CYS A 67 -7.19 1.27 -8.63
N LYS A 68 -6.50 0.15 -8.77
CA LYS A 68 -6.45 -0.94 -7.80
C LYS A 68 -5.02 -1.44 -7.67
N ILE A 69 -4.77 -2.30 -6.69
CA ILE A 69 -3.47 -2.95 -6.52
C ILE A 69 -3.33 -4.06 -7.56
N THR A 70 -2.12 -4.21 -8.11
CA THR A 70 -1.85 -5.31 -9.04
C THR A 70 -1.99 -6.64 -8.33
N ARG A 71 -2.38 -7.69 -9.08
CA ARG A 71 -2.45 -9.04 -8.52
C ARG A 71 -1.11 -9.48 -7.93
N LYS A 72 -0.02 -9.23 -8.66
CA LYS A 72 1.34 -9.54 -8.20
C LYS A 72 1.67 -8.89 -6.85
N MET A 73 1.32 -7.62 -6.66
CA MET A 73 1.55 -6.95 -5.38
C MET A 73 0.66 -7.52 -4.27
N ALA A 74 -0.60 -7.81 -4.57
CA ALA A 74 -1.50 -8.44 -3.60
C ALA A 74 -0.99 -9.82 -3.16
N ASP A 75 -0.44 -10.62 -4.09
CA ASP A 75 0.15 -11.92 -3.80
C ASP A 75 1.38 -11.77 -2.87
N LEU A 76 2.25 -10.78 -3.13
CA LEU A 76 3.42 -10.49 -2.28
C LEU A 76 3.02 -10.06 -0.86
N ILE A 77 1.96 -9.26 -0.72
CA ILE A 77 1.46 -8.82 0.59
C ILE A 77 0.89 -10.01 1.38
N ALA A 78 0.18 -10.92 0.69
CA ALA A 78 -0.33 -12.14 1.32
C ALA A 78 0.81 -13.08 1.77
N GLU A 79 1.88 -13.18 0.96
CA GLU A 79 3.08 -13.94 1.32
C GLU A 79 3.79 -13.33 2.54
N GLU A 80 3.96 -12.01 2.57
CA GLU A 80 4.53 -11.29 3.72
C GLU A 80 3.73 -11.54 5.01
N ASP A 81 2.40 -11.40 4.96
CA ASP A 81 1.52 -11.65 6.10
C ASP A 81 1.59 -13.13 6.57
N ALA A 82 1.69 -14.09 5.65
CA ALA A 82 1.86 -15.50 6.00
C ALA A 82 3.18 -15.75 6.75
N VAL A 83 4.28 -15.19 6.24
CA VAL A 83 5.61 -15.32 6.87
C VAL A 83 5.65 -14.64 8.24
N ILE A 84 5.00 -13.48 8.40
CA ILE A 84 4.91 -12.78 9.69
C ILE A 84 4.19 -13.66 10.72
N ARG A 85 3.04 -14.23 10.35
CA ARG A 85 2.24 -15.09 11.24
C ARG A 85 2.97 -16.38 11.61
N GLU A 86 3.65 -17.00 10.65
CA GLU A 86 4.45 -18.21 10.92
C GLU A 86 5.57 -17.96 11.94
N ASN A 87 6.18 -16.78 11.89
CA ASN A 87 7.31 -16.42 12.75
C ASN A 87 6.93 -15.68 14.03
N GLU A 88 5.65 -15.42 14.27
CA GLU A 88 5.18 -14.55 15.37
C GLU A 88 5.69 -15.01 16.73
N THR A 89 5.59 -16.31 17.03
CA THR A 89 6.03 -16.89 18.30
C THR A 89 7.53 -16.74 18.53
N ASP A 90 8.32 -16.95 17.48
CA ASP A 90 9.78 -16.87 17.53
C ASP A 90 10.24 -15.43 17.74
N ILE A 91 9.58 -14.48 17.06
CA ILE A 91 9.83 -13.05 17.23
C ILE A 91 9.51 -12.63 18.66
N VAL A 92 8.36 -13.03 19.21
CA VAL A 92 7.97 -12.74 20.59
C VAL A 92 8.99 -13.29 21.60
N GLN A 93 9.46 -14.51 21.41
CA GLN A 93 10.49 -15.09 22.29
C GLN A 93 11.81 -14.31 22.25
N ARG A 94 12.26 -13.90 21.06
CA ARG A 94 13.50 -13.12 20.90
C ARG A 94 13.36 -11.72 21.51
N LEU A 95 12.22 -11.06 21.30
CA LEU A 95 11.92 -9.77 21.90
C LEU A 95 11.89 -9.84 23.43
N LYS A 96 11.28 -10.88 24.00
CA LYS A 96 11.27 -11.10 25.46
C LYS A 96 12.69 -11.21 26.03
N LYS A 97 13.55 -11.97 25.38
CA LYS A 97 14.96 -12.10 25.78
C LYS A 97 15.71 -10.77 25.71
N LEU A 98 15.53 -10.00 24.63
CA LEU A 98 16.14 -8.68 24.47
C LEU A 98 15.71 -7.70 25.56
N LEU A 99 14.41 -7.66 25.88
CA LEU A 99 13.88 -6.80 26.94
C LEU A 99 14.44 -7.17 28.32
N MET A 100 14.56 -8.47 28.62
CA MET A 100 15.17 -8.95 29.87
C MET A 100 16.65 -8.56 30.04
N LEU A 101 17.39 -8.30 28.94
CA LEU A 101 18.77 -7.84 28.99
C LEU A 101 18.91 -6.33 29.17
N SER A 102 17.83 -5.57 28.95
CA SER A 102 17.80 -4.12 29.10
C SER A 102 17.29 -3.67 30.48
N THR A 103 16.96 -4.64 31.35
CA THR A 103 16.51 -4.44 32.74
C THR A 103 17.61 -4.88 33.69
#